data_AF-A0A7W6J5M1-F1
#
_entry.id   AF-A0A7W6J5M1-F1
#
_cell.length_a   1.000
_cell.length_b   1.000
_cell.length_c   1.000
_cell.angle_alpha   90.00
_cell.angle_beta   90.00
_cell.angle_gamma   90.00
#
_symmetry.space_group_name_H-M   'P 1'
#
loop_
_entity.id
_entity.type
_entity.pdbx_description
1 polymer ?
#
loop_
_entity_poly.entity_id
_entity_poly.type
_entity_poly.pdbx_seq_one_letter_code
_entity_poly.pdbx_strand_id
1 'polypeptide(L)'
;MTQELNVLLLSVVLAFVYLMVHGSLLRRQIGYGQENANRDNDPEPGLMAGRGIRAFRNFLETYPLFLALVLATSLSGHSGFLTQWGAWLWLIARALYLPAYIFGLGYGRSAIWMASLAGLGMMLLGAFGL
;
A
#
# COMPACT_ATOMS: atom_id res chain seq x y z
N MET A 1 18.37 13.06 5.53
CA MET A 1 17.51 12.08 4.84
C MET A 1 16.76 12.77 3.74
N THR A 2 16.65 12.16 2.57
CA THR A 2 15.81 12.67 1.47
C THR A 2 14.33 12.58 1.86
N GLN A 3 13.47 13.38 1.23
CA GLN A 3 12.03 13.33 1.52
C GLN A 3 11.44 11.97 1.14
N GLU A 4 11.92 11.35 0.06
CA GLU A 4 11.52 10.04 -0.42
C GLU A 4 11.81 8.95 0.62
N LEU A 5 12.94 9.03 1.34
CA LEU A 5 13.25 8.13 2.44
C LEU A 5 12.32 8.35 3.65
N ASN A 6 11.92 9.59 3.95
CA ASN A 6 10.91 9.85 4.97
C ASN A 6 9.55 9.24 4.58
N VAL A 7 9.15 9.37 3.32
CA VAL A 7 7.92 8.77 2.79
C VAL A 7 8.02 7.24 2.81
N LEU A 8 9.20 6.66 2.58
CA LEU A 8 9.43 5.22 2.76
C LEU A 8 9.21 4.76 4.20
N LEU A 9 9.71 5.49 5.21
CA LEU A 9 9.45 5.11 6.61
C LEU A 9 7.96 5.21 6.95
N LEU A 10 7.27 6.23 6.46
CA LEU A 10 5.81 6.37 6.62
C LEU A 10 5.05 5.25 5.88
N SER A 11 5.53 4.82 4.71
CA SER A 11 4.89 3.73 3.97
C SER A 11 5.10 2.37 4.62
N VAL A 12 6.20 2.15 5.34
CA VAL A 12 6.38 0.97 6.20
C VAL A 12 5.33 0.97 7.32
N VAL A 13 5.10 2.11 7.98
CA VAL A 13 4.02 2.24 8.97
C VAL A 13 2.67 1.92 8.33
N LEU A 14 2.40 2.44 7.14
CA LEU A 14 1.17 2.14 6.41
C LEU A 14 1.07 0.65 6.03
N ALA A 15 2.16 0.01 5.62
CA ALA A 15 2.19 -1.43 5.33
C ALA A 15 1.85 -2.26 6.56
N PHE A 16 2.33 -1.87 7.75
CA PHE A 16 1.90 -2.45 9.02
C PHE A 16 0.40 -2.26 9.26
N VAL A 17 -0.16 -1.09 8.96
CA VAL A 17 -1.60 -0.86 9.07
C VAL A 17 -2.39 -1.81 8.16
N TYR A 18 -1.99 -1.96 6.89
CA TYR A 18 -2.61 -2.94 5.98
C TYR A 18 -2.50 -4.38 6.51
N LEU A 19 -1.33 -4.77 7.02
CA LEU A 19 -1.07 -6.07 7.60
C LEU A 19 -2.03 -6.33 8.79
N MET A 20 -2.12 -5.37 9.70
CA MET A 20 -2.98 -5.48 10.88
C MET A 20 -4.47 -5.47 10.54
N VAL A 21 -4.90 -4.67 9.57
CA VAL A 21 -6.29 -4.65 9.11
C VAL A 21 -6.68 -5.98 8.47
N HIS A 22 -5.90 -6.52 7.53
CA HIS A 22 -6.25 -7.82 6.94
C HIS A 22 -6.21 -8.94 8.00
N GLY A 23 -5.20 -8.93 8.88
CA GLY A 23 -5.03 -9.97 9.90
C GLY A 23 -6.13 -9.92 10.96
N SER A 24 -6.55 -8.73 11.38
CA SER A 24 -7.66 -8.56 12.34
C SER A 24 -9.01 -8.97 11.77
N LEU A 25 -9.28 -8.67 10.49
CA LEU A 25 -10.54 -9.06 9.85
C LEU A 25 -10.65 -10.59 9.70
N LEU A 26 -9.56 -11.26 9.35
CA LEU A 26 -9.52 -12.71 9.29
C LEU A 26 -9.70 -13.34 10.68
N ARG A 27 -8.99 -12.83 11.69
CA ARG A 27 -9.13 -13.31 13.08
C ARG A 27 -10.53 -13.10 13.65
N ARG A 28 -11.17 -11.96 13.37
CA ARG A 28 -12.56 -11.70 13.77
C ARG A 28 -13.54 -12.70 13.17
N GLN A 29 -13.28 -13.20 11.96
CA GLN A 29 -14.11 -14.23 11.33
C GLN A 29 -13.93 -15.60 11.99
N ILE A 30 -12.69 -15.98 12.28
CA ILE A 30 -12.36 -17.29 12.88
C ILE A 30 -12.79 -17.33 14.36
N GLY A 31 -12.73 -16.19 15.04
CA GLY A 31 -12.94 -16.08 16.48
C GLY A 31 -11.61 -16.15 17.24
N TYR A 32 -11.45 -15.24 18.22
CA TYR A 32 -10.24 -15.19 19.03
C TYR A 32 -10.04 -16.50 19.79
N GLY A 33 -8.85 -17.11 19.67
CA GLY A 33 -8.49 -18.37 20.34
C GLY A 33 -8.97 -19.64 19.64
N GLN A 34 -9.70 -19.52 18.52
CA GLN A 34 -10.09 -20.66 17.67
C GLN A 34 -9.16 -20.80 16.44
N GLU A 35 -8.08 -20.03 16.41
CA GLU A 35 -7.10 -20.05 15.32
C GLU A 35 -6.38 -21.40 15.29
N ASN A 36 -6.53 -22.14 14.20
CA ASN A 36 -5.74 -23.34 13.97
C ASN A 36 -4.29 -22.92 13.68
N ALA A 37 -3.32 -23.43 14.44
CA ALA A 37 -1.90 -23.11 14.25
C ALA A 37 -1.42 -23.39 12.81
N ASN A 38 -1.99 -24.41 12.17
CA ASN A 38 -1.65 -24.79 10.80
C ASN A 38 -2.50 -24.07 9.74
N ARG A 39 -3.65 -23.49 10.14
CA ARG A 39 -4.61 -22.77 9.26
C ARG A 39 -5.17 -23.58 8.08
N ASP A 40 -4.85 -24.87 7.99
CA ASP A 40 -5.29 -25.76 6.90
C ASP A 40 -6.82 -25.91 6.81
N ASN A 41 -7.50 -25.73 7.94
CA ASN A 41 -8.96 -25.84 8.07
C ASN A 41 -9.63 -24.48 8.37
N ASP A 42 -8.95 -23.36 8.08
CA ASP A 42 -9.56 -22.04 8.25
C ASP A 42 -10.75 -21.90 7.27
N PRO A 43 -11.90 -21.35 7.72
CA PRO A 43 -13.04 -21.13 6.84
C PRO A 43 -12.70 -20.12 5.74
N GLU A 44 -13.29 -20.31 4.55
CA GLU A 44 -13.16 -19.38 3.42
C GLU A 44 -13.45 -17.93 3.84
N PRO A 45 -12.63 -16.94 3.43
CA PRO A 45 -12.82 -15.55 3.84
C PRO A 45 -14.19 -15.00 3.45
N GLY A 46 -14.96 -14.57 4.45
CA GLY A 46 -16.20 -13.84 4.28
C GLY A 46 -15.96 -12.44 3.69
N LEU A 47 -17.04 -11.69 3.46
CA LEU A 47 -16.99 -10.43 2.70
C LEU A 47 -15.93 -9.44 3.22
N MET A 48 -15.91 -9.15 4.52
CA MET A 48 -14.97 -8.18 5.11
C MET A 48 -13.53 -8.69 5.13
N ALA A 49 -13.30 -9.94 5.55
CA ALA A 49 -11.97 -10.54 5.51
C ALA A 49 -11.41 -10.59 4.08
N GLY A 50 -12.24 -10.97 3.11
CA GLY A 50 -11.90 -10.95 1.70
C GLY A 50 -11.58 -9.54 1.18
N ARG A 51 -12.28 -8.50 1.64
CA ARG A 51 -11.94 -7.09 1.32
C ARG A 51 -10.56 -6.72 1.87
N GLY A 52 -10.25 -7.08 3.12
CA GLY A 52 -8.94 -6.85 3.72
C GLY A 52 -7.81 -7.55 2.96
N ILE A 53 -8.00 -8.83 2.61
CA ILE A 53 -7.02 -9.62 1.84
C ILE A 53 -6.74 -8.97 0.48
N ARG A 54 -7.79 -8.59 -0.27
CA ARG A 54 -7.61 -7.96 -1.58
C ARG A 54 -6.99 -6.57 -1.49
N ALA A 55 -7.33 -5.78 -0.47
CA ALA A 55 -6.71 -4.49 -0.22
C ALA A 55 -5.21 -4.63 0.04
N PHE A 56 -4.81 -5.60 0.88
CA PHE A 56 -3.40 -5.84 1.18
C PHE A 56 -2.62 -6.37 -0.02
N ARG A 57 -3.17 -7.33 -0.78
CA ARG A 57 -2.57 -7.81 -2.03
C ARG A 57 -2.35 -6.66 -3.02
N ASN A 58 -3.33 -5.77 -3.18
CA ASN A 58 -3.18 -4.63 -4.08
C ASN A 58 -2.12 -3.61 -3.62
N PHE A 59 -1.95 -3.42 -2.31
CA PHE A 59 -0.83 -2.62 -1.80
C PHE A 59 0.52 -3.26 -2.21
N LEU A 60 0.66 -4.57 -1.99
CA LEU A 60 1.86 -5.33 -2.30
C LEU A 60 2.19 -5.41 -3.81
N GLU A 61 1.21 -5.29 -4.70
CA GLU A 61 1.45 -5.21 -6.15
C GLU A 61 2.29 -3.98 -6.56
N THR A 62 2.19 -2.89 -5.80
CA THR A 62 2.87 -1.62 -6.12
C THR A 62 3.99 -1.24 -5.17
N TYR A 63 4.01 -1.85 -3.97
CA TYR A 63 5.00 -1.52 -2.95
C TYR A 63 6.45 -1.80 -3.36
N PRO A 64 6.79 -2.92 -4.03
CA PRO A 64 8.14 -3.15 -4.54
C PRO A 64 8.59 -2.11 -5.57
N LEU A 65 7.67 -1.62 -6.40
CA LEU A 65 7.96 -0.55 -7.37
C LEU A 65 8.30 0.75 -6.64
N PHE A 66 7.48 1.13 -5.65
CA PHE A 66 7.75 2.30 -4.82
C PHE A 66 9.10 2.20 -4.11
N LEU A 67 9.40 1.05 -3.49
CA LEU A 67 10.66 0.79 -2.81
C LEU A 67 11.86 0.94 -3.76
N ALA A 68 11.79 0.31 -4.94
CA ALA A 68 12.84 0.40 -5.95
C ALA A 68 13.05 1.85 -6.41
N LEU A 69 11.98 2.63 -6.61
CA LEU A 69 12.07 4.02 -7.01
C LEU A 69 12.68 4.91 -5.93
N VAL A 70 12.29 4.76 -4.65
CA VAL A 70 12.92 5.51 -3.55
C VAL A 70 14.41 5.21 -3.44
N LEU A 71 14.79 3.93 -3.54
CA LEU A 71 16.19 3.53 -3.45
C LEU A 71 16.98 4.04 -4.67
N ALA A 72 16.45 3.90 -5.87
CA ALA A 72 17.09 4.38 -7.09
C ALA A 72 17.31 5.89 -7.05
N THR A 73 16.30 6.68 -6.69
CA THR A 73 16.42 8.15 -6.62
C THR A 73 17.37 8.58 -5.51
N SER A 74 17.32 7.93 -4.34
CA SER A 74 18.22 8.25 -3.22
C SER A 74 19.68 7.88 -3.48
N LEU A 75 19.95 6.79 -4.20
CA LEU A 75 21.31 6.33 -4.49
C LEU A 75 21.93 7.04 -5.70
N SER A 76 21.11 7.43 -6.68
CA SER A 76 21.57 8.12 -7.89
C SER A 76 21.67 9.64 -7.75
N GLY A 77 21.15 10.22 -6.66
CA GLY A 77 21.15 11.66 -6.43
C GLY A 77 20.07 12.42 -7.19
N HIS A 78 19.15 11.75 -7.88
CA HIS A 78 18.03 12.35 -8.63
C HIS A 78 16.82 12.70 -7.76
N SER A 79 17.02 13.09 -6.50
CA SER A 79 15.91 13.62 -5.69
C SER A 79 15.52 15.01 -6.18
N GLY A 80 14.24 15.20 -6.51
CA GLY A 80 13.72 16.45 -7.04
C GLY A 80 12.21 16.55 -6.95
N PHE A 81 11.64 17.56 -7.62
CA PHE A 81 10.21 17.87 -7.49
C PHE A 81 9.31 16.66 -7.83
N LEU A 82 9.55 15.99 -8.97
CA LEU A 82 8.74 14.87 -9.41
C LEU A 82 8.84 13.65 -8.48
N THR A 83 10.04 13.32 -8.00
CA THR A 83 10.24 12.17 -7.10
C THR A 83 9.63 12.41 -5.72
N GLN A 84 9.76 13.62 -5.19
CA GLN A 84 9.23 13.99 -3.88
C GLN A 84 7.70 14.01 -3.88
N TRP A 85 7.08 14.71 -4.83
CA TRP A 85 5.62 14.78 -4.92
C TRP A 85 5.01 13.45 -5.38
N GLY A 86 5.68 12.71 -6.26
CA GLY A 86 5.26 11.37 -6.67
C GLY A 86 5.21 10.40 -5.50
N ALA A 87 6.22 10.45 -4.61
CA ALA A 87 6.26 9.63 -3.41
C ALA A 87 5.10 9.95 -2.45
N TRP A 88 4.84 11.23 -2.18
CA TRP A 88 3.71 11.66 -1.35
C TRP A 88 2.37 11.29 -1.95
N LEU A 89 2.19 11.50 -3.26
CA LEU A 89 0.97 11.16 -3.98
C LEU A 89 0.69 9.66 -3.88
N TRP A 90 1.71 8.82 -4.08
CA TRP A 90 1.58 7.37 -3.92
C TRP A 90 1.19 7.01 -2.48
N LEU A 91 1.85 7.58 -1.46
CA LEU A 91 1.57 7.27 -0.05
C LEU A 91 0.14 7.66 0.35
N ILE A 92 -0.27 8.89 0.04
CA ILE A 92 -1.61 9.41 0.38
C ILE A 92 -2.68 8.59 -0.33
N ALA A 93 -2.48 8.27 -1.61
CA ALA A 93 -3.40 7.43 -2.36
C ALA A 93 -3.54 6.05 -1.71
N ARG A 94 -2.45 5.41 -1.25
CA ARG A 94 -2.53 4.13 -0.54
C ARG A 94 -3.24 4.26 0.81
N ALA A 95 -2.99 5.33 1.56
CA ALA A 95 -3.68 5.59 2.82
C ALA A 95 -5.20 5.71 2.63
N LEU A 96 -5.65 6.35 1.54
CA LEU A 96 -7.07 6.48 1.18
C LEU A 96 -7.65 5.21 0.55
N TYR A 97 -6.83 4.42 -0.15
CA TYR A 97 -7.28 3.20 -0.82
C TYR A 97 -7.75 2.14 0.18
N LEU A 98 -7.06 2.00 1.32
CA LEU A 98 -7.42 1.05 2.37
C LEU A 98 -8.88 1.22 2.86
N PRO A 99 -9.29 2.37 3.43
CA PRO A 99 -10.67 2.57 3.87
C PRO A 99 -11.65 2.49 2.70
N ALA A 100 -11.32 3.03 1.53
CA ALA A 100 -12.19 2.93 0.35
C ALA A 100 -12.49 1.47 -0.04
N TYR A 101 -11.50 0.58 0.07
CA TYR A 101 -11.67 -0.84 -0.20
C TYR A 101 -12.51 -1.55 0.87
N ILE A 102 -12.22 -1.29 2.14
CA ILE A 102 -12.92 -1.91 3.28
C ILE A 102 -14.41 -1.53 3.28
N PHE A 103 -14.73 -0.27 3.05
CA PHE A 103 -16.12 0.22 3.04
C PHE A 103 -16.84 0.00 1.71
N GLY A 104 -16.14 -0.41 0.65
CA GLY A 104 -16.75 -0.74 -0.64
C GLY A 104 -17.10 0.48 -1.50
N LEU A 105 -16.32 1.55 -1.42
CA LEU A 105 -16.48 2.77 -2.22
C LEU A 105 -15.97 2.54 -3.67
N GLY A 106 -16.77 1.84 -4.47
CA GLY A 106 -16.39 1.31 -5.79
C GLY A 106 -15.78 2.33 -6.77
N TYR A 107 -16.47 3.42 -7.06
CA TYR A 107 -16.00 4.43 -8.03
C TYR A 107 -14.82 5.26 -7.49
N GLY A 108 -14.84 5.66 -6.22
CA GLY A 108 -13.76 6.42 -5.60
C GLY A 108 -12.44 5.64 -5.58
N ARG A 109 -12.51 4.32 -5.41
CA ARG A 109 -11.33 3.45 -5.37
C ARG A 109 -10.52 3.47 -6.66
N SER A 110 -11.15 3.48 -7.83
CA SER A 110 -10.44 3.47 -9.11
C SER A 110 -9.66 4.76 -9.36
N ALA A 111 -10.26 5.91 -9.01
CA ALA A 111 -9.57 7.20 -9.07
C ALA A 111 -8.36 7.26 -8.12
N ILE A 112 -8.53 6.76 -6.88
CA ILE A 112 -7.44 6.67 -5.91
C ILE A 112 -6.30 5.77 -6.43
N TRP A 113 -6.63 4.63 -7.04
CA TRP A 113 -5.62 3.75 -7.63
C TRP A 113 -4.86 4.42 -8.77
N MET A 114 -5.56 5.13 -9.66
CA MET A 114 -4.92 5.89 -10.75
C MET A 114 -4.01 7.00 -10.21
N ALA A 115 -4.42 7.71 -9.16
CA ALA A 115 -3.56 8.70 -8.50
C ALA A 115 -2.29 8.06 -7.94
N SER A 116 -2.40 6.87 -7.33
CA SER A 116 -1.22 6.12 -6.85
C SER A 116 -0.29 5.73 -8.01
N LEU A 117 -0.83 5.27 -9.13
CA LEU A 117 -0.04 4.93 -10.31
C LEU A 117 0.65 6.16 -10.91
N ALA A 118 -0.04 7.30 -10.96
CA ALA A 118 0.53 8.56 -11.40
C ALA A 118 1.71 8.98 -10.50
N GLY A 119 1.60 8.80 -9.18
CA GLY A 119 2.71 9.04 -8.25
C GLY A 119 3.96 8.21 -8.57
N LEU A 120 3.79 6.91 -8.88
CA LEU A 120 4.90 6.07 -9.34
C LEU A 120 5.48 6.54 -10.67
N GLY A 121 4.62 6.95 -11.61
CA GLY A 121 5.04 7.50 -12.90
C GLY A 121 5.88 8.77 -12.73
N MET A 122 5.46 9.69 -11.86
CA MET A 122 6.23 10.89 -11.52
C MET A 122 7.60 10.54 -10.95
N MET A 123 7.65 9.60 -9.99
CA MET A 123 8.92 9.14 -9.43
C MET A 123 9.84 8.52 -10.48
N LEU A 124 9.28 7.71 -11.38
CA LEU A 124 10.04 7.08 -12.46
C LEU A 124 10.64 8.12 -13.41
N LEU A 125 9.85 9.12 -13.84
CA LEU A 125 10.35 10.20 -14.70
C LEU A 125 11.44 11.01 -13.99
N GLY A 126 11.20 11.39 -12.74
CA GLY A 126 12.20 12.11 -11.94
C GLY A 126 13.48 11.31 -11.70
N ALA A 127 13.40 9.98 -11.59
CA ALA A 127 14.57 9.12 -11.46
C ALA A 127 15.47 9.12 -12.70
N PHE A 128 14.94 9.47 -13.88
CA PHE A 128 15.72 9.68 -15.11
C PHE A 128 16.22 11.13 -15.28
N GLY A 129 15.98 12.01 -14.31
CA GLY A 129 16.42 13.41 -14.35
C GLY A 129 15.53 14.33 -15.18
N LEU A 130 14.29 13.90 -15.48
CA LEU A 130 13.22 14.76 -16.02
C LEU A 130 12.55 15.56 -14.90
#